data_AF-A0A6B2G9T0-F1
#
_entry.id   AF-A0A6B2G9T0-F1
#
_cell.length_a   1.000
_cell.length_b   1.000
_cell.length_c   1.000
_cell.angle_alpha   90.00
_cell.angle_beta   90.00
_cell.angle_gamma   90.00
#
_symmetry.space_group_name_H-M   'P 1'
#
loop_
_entity.id
_entity.type
_entity.pdbx_description
1 polymer ?
#
loop_
_entity_poly.entity_id
_entity_poly.type
_entity_poly.pdbx_seq_one_letter_code
_entity_poly.pdbx_strand_id
1 'polypeptide(L)'
;MASLKDVRHRIKSVGNIQKLTKSMKMVSAARYNKCEREFQKIKAFGGHINELNSRLTEQNTEIKKRLIVGASSDRGLCGSCHQSVAKAIIESINLHPNIPTQIIAIGDKIL
;
A
#
# COMPACT_ATOMS: atom_id res chain seq x y z
N MET A 1 23.12 15.89 34.10
CA MET A 1 22.86 14.47 34.39
C MET A 1 21.37 14.21 34.30
N ALA A 2 20.94 13.16 33.61
CA ALA A 2 19.53 12.80 33.54
C ALA A 2 19.00 12.55 34.96
N SER A 3 17.95 13.27 35.34
CA SER A 3 17.34 13.17 36.65
C SER A 3 16.42 11.94 36.72
N LEU A 4 16.23 11.38 37.91
CA LEU A 4 15.19 10.38 38.18
C LEU A 4 13.80 10.87 37.73
N LYS A 5 13.57 12.19 37.73
CA LYS A 5 12.35 12.83 37.23
C LYS A 5 12.18 12.65 35.72
N ASP A 6 13.26 12.72 34.95
CA ASP A 6 13.24 12.58 33.49
C ASP A 6 12.91 11.14 33.08
N VAL A 7 13.50 10.17 33.79
CA VAL A 7 13.20 8.75 33.60
C VAL A 7 11.73 8.46 33.90
N ARG A 8 11.20 8.98 35.02
CA ARG A 8 9.79 8.83 35.38
C ARG A 8 8.86 9.46 34.32
N HIS A 9 9.24 10.60 33.76
CA HIS A 9 8.48 11.24 32.68
C HIS A 9 8.48 10.39 31.40
N ARG A 10 9.63 9.83 31.02
CA ARG A 10 9.76 8.96 29.84
C ARG A 10 8.93 7.68 29.98
N ILE A 11 8.91 7.06 31.17
CA ILE A 11 8.06 5.88 31.45
C ILE A 11 6.58 6.22 31.22
N LYS A 12 6.12 7.37 31.73
CA LYS A 12 4.74 7.83 31.54
C LYS A 12 4.42 8.09 30.06
N SER A 13 5.34 8.72 29.33
CA SER A 13 5.18 9.00 27.89
C SER A 13 5.09 7.71 27.07
N VAL A 14 6.01 6.77 27.28
CA VAL A 14 6.01 5.47 26.59
C VAL A 14 4.75 4.67 26.93
N GLY A 15 4.31 4.69 28.19
CA GLY A 15 3.05 4.04 28.60
C GLY A 15 1.81 4.61 27.89
N ASN A 16 1.78 5.92 27.63
CA ASN A 16 0.72 6.55 26.85
C ASN A 16 0.78 6.16 25.37
N ILE A 17 1.98 6.19 24.77
CA ILE A 17 2.19 5.74 23.37
C ILE A 17 1.76 4.29 23.21
N GLN A 18 2.06 3.41 24.17
CA GLN A 18 1.64 2.00 24.15
C GLN A 18 0.12 1.83 24.17
N LYS A 19 -0.60 2.64 24.94
CA LYS A 19 -2.08 2.63 24.95
C LYS A 19 -2.67 3.10 23.63
N LEU A 20 -2.10 4.15 23.05
CA LEU A 20 -2.50 4.68 21.73
C LEU A 20 -2.29 3.64 20.63
N THR A 21 -1.11 3.01 20.56
CA THR A 21 -0.82 1.99 19.55
C THR A 21 -1.68 0.74 19.73
N LYS A 22 -1.98 0.32 20.98
CA LYS A 22 -2.92 -0.79 21.24
C LYS A 22 -4.31 -0.48 20.70
N SER A 23 -4.78 0.75 20.89
CA SER A 23 -6.08 1.20 20.37
C SER A 23 -6.07 1.25 18.85
N MET A 24 -5.02 1.83 18.24
CA MET A 24 -4.85 1.85 16.79
C MET A 24 -4.80 0.46 16.18
N LYS A 25 -4.14 -0.52 16.82
CA LYS A 25 -4.13 -1.92 16.37
C LYS A 25 -5.56 -2.48 16.25
N MET A 26 -6.41 -2.23 17.24
CA MET A 26 -7.79 -2.70 17.23
C MET A 26 -8.63 -2.00 16.15
N VAL A 27 -8.47 -0.68 16.00
CA VAL A 27 -9.18 0.09 14.97
C VAL A 27 -8.76 -0.35 13.56
N SER A 28 -7.47 -0.53 13.32
CA SER A 28 -6.95 -1.00 12.03
C SER A 28 -7.42 -2.42 11.72
N ALA A 29 -7.44 -3.32 12.70
CA ALA A 29 -7.96 -4.67 12.52
C ALA A 29 -9.45 -4.67 12.16
N ALA A 30 -10.27 -3.85 12.83
CA ALA A 30 -11.69 -3.73 12.52
C ALA A 30 -11.92 -3.19 11.09
N ARG A 31 -11.16 -2.18 10.66
CA ARG A 31 -11.21 -1.64 9.29
C ARG A 31 -10.79 -2.68 8.25
N TYR A 32 -9.70 -3.39 8.50
CA TYR A 32 -9.22 -4.46 7.62
C TYR A 32 -10.28 -5.54 7.46
N ASN A 33 -10.86 -6.04 8.55
CA ASN A 33 -11.89 -7.08 8.52
C ASN A 33 -13.13 -6.63 7.75
N LYS A 34 -13.50 -5.34 7.83
CA LYS A 34 -14.60 -4.78 7.03
C LYS A 34 -14.25 -4.83 5.54
N CYS A 35 -13.08 -4.31 5.15
CA CYS A 35 -12.62 -4.32 3.76
C CYS A 35 -12.49 -5.75 3.21
N GLU A 36 -12.00 -6.69 4.02
CA GLU A 36 -11.86 -8.09 3.62
C GLU A 36 -13.23 -8.71 3.27
N ARG A 37 -14.25 -8.47 4.09
CA ARG A 37 -15.62 -8.95 3.81
C ARG A 37 -16.19 -8.39 2.52
N GLU A 38 -15.93 -7.12 2.22
CA GLU A 38 -16.34 -6.49 0.96
C GLU A 38 -15.54 -7.05 -0.22
N PHE A 39 -14.23 -7.25 -0.05
CA PHE A 39 -13.35 -7.83 -1.06
C PHE A 39 -13.74 -9.26 -1.45
N GLN A 40 -14.14 -10.11 -0.49
CA GLN A 40 -14.57 -11.48 -0.79
C GLN A 40 -15.76 -11.53 -1.77
N LYS A 41 -16.68 -10.54 -1.71
CA LYS A 41 -17.80 -10.45 -2.65
C LYS A 41 -17.33 -10.14 -4.08
N ILE A 42 -16.34 -9.27 -4.20
CA ILE A 42 -15.78 -8.83 -5.49
C ILE A 42 -14.86 -9.91 -6.09
N LYS A 43 -14.16 -10.66 -5.24
CA LYS A 43 -13.20 -11.68 -5.66
C LYS A 43 -13.80 -12.72 -6.60
N ALA A 44 -15.06 -13.11 -6.39
CA ALA A 44 -15.79 -14.03 -7.28
C ALA A 44 -15.93 -13.48 -8.71
N PHE A 45 -16.06 -12.16 -8.88
CA PHE A 45 -16.17 -11.52 -10.19
C PHE A 45 -14.83 -11.49 -10.95
N GLY A 46 -13.70 -11.40 -10.23
CA GLY A 46 -12.37 -11.33 -10.83
C GLY A 46 -12.01 -12.56 -11.68
N GLY A 47 -12.53 -13.75 -11.32
CA GLY A 47 -12.33 -14.97 -12.12
C GLY A 47 -12.89 -14.85 -13.54
N HIS A 48 -14.09 -14.28 -13.68
CA HIS A 48 -14.73 -14.08 -14.97
C HIS A 48 -14.03 -13.00 -15.82
N ILE A 49 -13.48 -11.96 -15.19
CA ILE A 49 -12.67 -10.96 -15.89
C ILE A 49 -11.41 -11.57 -16.49
N ASN A 50 -10.73 -12.46 -15.75
CA ASN A 50 -9.52 -13.11 -16.25
C ASN A 50 -9.82 -14.03 -17.45
N GLU A 51 -10.95 -14.72 -17.44
CA GLU A 51 -11.40 -15.53 -18.58
C GLU A 51 -11.77 -14.68 -19.79
N LEU A 52 -12.38 -13.50 -19.59
CA LEU A 52 -12.64 -12.55 -20.67
C LEU A 52 -11.33 -12.02 -21.26
N ASN A 53 -10.38 -11.65 -20.40
CA ASN A 53 -9.08 -11.13 -20.82
C ASN A 53 -8.28 -12.15 -21.61
N SER A 54 -8.26 -13.42 -21.20
CA SER A 54 -7.51 -14.46 -21.92
C SER A 54 -8.02 -14.65 -23.36
N ARG A 55 -9.33 -14.48 -23.58
CA ARG A 55 -9.95 -14.51 -24.92
C ARG A 55 -9.65 -13.27 -25.76
N LEU A 56 -9.26 -12.15 -25.14
CA LEU A 56 -8.97 -10.87 -25.82
C LEU A 56 -7.47 -10.67 -26.12
N THR A 57 -6.57 -11.31 -25.34
CA THR A 57 -5.12 -11.12 -25.41
C THR A 57 -4.40 -11.76 -26.62
N GLU A 58 -5.10 -12.36 -27.58
CA GLU A 58 -4.46 -12.88 -28.81
C GLU A 58 -3.93 -11.78 -29.75
N GLN A 59 -4.20 -10.50 -29.47
CA GLN A 59 -3.60 -9.40 -30.22
C GLN A 59 -2.28 -8.96 -29.60
N ASN A 60 -1.19 -9.39 -30.24
CA ASN A 60 0.18 -8.95 -29.98
C ASN A 60 0.35 -7.49 -30.44
N THR A 61 -0.23 -6.54 -29.71
CA THR A 61 -0.04 -5.11 -29.95
C THR A 61 1.24 -4.66 -29.30
N GLU A 62 2.19 -4.23 -30.12
CA GLU A 62 3.40 -3.53 -29.71
C GLU A 62 3.07 -2.39 -28.71
N ILE A 63 3.63 -2.46 -27.51
CA ILE A 63 3.31 -1.53 -26.41
C ILE A 63 4.03 -0.20 -26.66
N LYS A 64 3.31 0.76 -27.26
CA LYS A 64 3.86 2.08 -27.63
C LYS A 64 3.99 3.06 -26.46
N LYS A 65 3.14 2.92 -25.42
CA LYS A 65 3.10 3.78 -24.23
C LYS A 65 2.67 2.95 -23.03
N ARG A 66 3.24 3.25 -21.87
CA ARG A 66 2.93 2.57 -20.60
C ARG A 66 2.43 3.56 -19.56
N LEU A 67 1.42 3.17 -18.79
CA LEU A 67 0.94 3.90 -17.62
C LEU A 67 1.11 3.00 -16.40
N ILE A 68 1.78 3.51 -15.36
CA ILE A 68 1.91 2.84 -14.06
C ILE A 68 1.01 3.59 -13.08
N VAL A 69 0.09 2.89 -12.44
CA VAL A 69 -0.74 3.45 -11.37
C VAL A 69 -0.24 2.90 -10.04
N GLY A 70 0.38 3.76 -9.23
CA GLY A 70 0.84 3.44 -7.89
C GLY A 70 -0.19 3.85 -6.85
N ALA A 71 -0.69 2.91 -6.05
CA ALA A 71 -1.65 3.20 -4.98
C ALA A 71 -1.01 3.09 -3.58
N SER A 72 -1.13 4.15 -2.79
CA SER A 72 -0.67 4.28 -1.41
C SER A 72 -1.80 4.74 -0.49
N SER A 73 -1.50 4.82 0.80
CA SER A 73 -2.42 5.43 1.76
C SER A 73 -2.00 6.85 2.10
N ASP A 74 -2.94 7.66 2.59
CA ASP A 74 -2.67 9.05 2.97
C ASP A 74 -1.99 9.15 4.35
N ARG A 75 -2.10 8.09 5.16
CA ARG A 75 -1.60 8.05 6.54
C ARG A 75 -0.30 7.25 6.65
N GLY A 76 0.49 7.57 7.67
CA GLY A 76 1.71 6.82 8.01
C GLY A 76 1.43 5.58 8.89
N LEU A 77 2.48 5.08 9.54
CA LEU A 77 2.47 3.90 10.44
C LEU A 77 2.12 2.57 9.76
N CYS A 78 2.36 2.46 8.45
CA CYS A 78 2.14 1.27 7.63
C CYS A 78 3.37 0.33 7.51
N GLY A 79 4.43 0.58 8.28
CA GLY A 79 5.71 -0.11 8.12
C GLY A 79 6.34 0.16 6.74
N SER A 80 6.89 -0.89 6.11
CA SER A 80 7.58 -0.81 4.81
C SER A 80 6.66 -0.85 3.59
N CYS A 81 5.33 -0.87 3.77
CA CYS A 81 4.37 -1.08 2.68
C CYS A 81 4.57 -0.09 1.52
N HIS A 82 4.57 1.22 1.77
CA HIS A 82 4.74 2.23 0.72
C HIS A 82 6.11 2.14 0.05
N GLN A 83 7.17 1.83 0.81
CA GLN A 83 8.51 1.67 0.26
C GLN A 83 8.60 0.46 -0.68
N SER A 84 7.93 -0.64 -0.35
CA SER A 84 7.86 -1.81 -1.23
C SER A 84 7.14 -1.49 -2.55
N VAL A 85 6.05 -0.70 -2.50
CA VAL A 85 5.34 -0.27 -3.72
C VAL A 85 6.23 0.63 -4.57
N ALA A 86 6.89 1.63 -3.97
CA ALA A 86 7.80 2.51 -4.70
C ALA A 86 8.95 1.74 -5.36
N LYS A 87 9.54 0.75 -4.65
CA LYS A 87 10.56 -0.14 -5.22
C LYS A 87 10.04 -0.93 -6.42
N ALA A 88 8.85 -1.51 -6.31
CA ALA A 88 8.24 -2.27 -7.41
C ALA A 88 7.96 -1.39 -8.64
N ILE A 89 7.56 -0.13 -8.43
CA ILE A 89 7.38 0.86 -9.53
C ILE A 89 8.71 1.11 -10.23
N ILE A 90 9.78 1.38 -9.46
CA ILE A 90 11.13 1.62 -10.02
C ILE A 90 11.64 0.39 -10.77
N GLU A 91 11.48 -0.80 -10.20
CA GLU A 91 11.88 -2.05 -10.84
C GLU A 91 11.12 -2.30 -12.15
N SER A 92 9.82 -2.06 -12.16
CA SER A 92 9.00 -2.11 -13.37
C SER A 92 9.49 -1.13 -14.44
N ILE A 93 9.86 0.09 -14.04
CA ILE A 93 10.41 1.10 -14.96
C ILE A 93 11.70 0.59 -15.60
N ASN A 94 12.63 0.10 -14.78
CA ASN A 94 13.93 -0.40 -15.21
C ASN A 94 13.83 -1.63 -16.12
N LEU A 95 12.79 -2.45 -15.95
CA LEU A 95 12.57 -3.64 -16.79
C LEU A 95 12.25 -3.28 -18.26
N HIS A 96 11.66 -2.10 -18.51
CA HIS A 96 11.28 -1.65 -19.85
C HIS A 96 11.71 -0.18 -20.07
N PRO A 97 13.01 0.09 -20.23
CA PRO A 97 13.53 1.46 -20.29
C PRO A 97 13.16 2.17 -21.60
N ASN A 98 12.89 1.42 -22.68
CA ASN A 98 12.65 1.97 -24.01
C ASN A 98 11.18 2.36 -24.27
N ILE A 99 10.26 2.13 -23.32
CA ILE A 99 8.84 2.44 -23.48
C ILE A 99 8.53 3.73 -22.71
N PRO A 100 8.00 4.79 -23.37
CA PRO A 100 7.60 6.00 -22.67
C PRO A 100 6.56 5.69 -21.60
N THR A 101 6.91 5.98 -20.34
CA THR A 101 6.14 5.56 -19.16
C THR A 101 5.63 6.78 -18.40
N GLN A 102 4.32 6.85 -18.17
CA GLN A 102 3.68 7.81 -17.28
C GLN A 102 3.36 7.15 -15.94
N ILE A 103 3.42 7.90 -14.85
CA ILE A 103 3.11 7.42 -13.51
C ILE A 103 1.98 8.26 -12.94
N ILE A 104 0.92 7.60 -12.46
CA ILE A 104 -0.14 8.23 -11.68
C ILE A 104 -0.06 7.66 -10.27
N ALA A 105 0.09 8.55 -9.29
CA ALA A 105 0.05 8.20 -7.88
C ALA A 105 -1.35 8.42 -7.32
N ILE A 106 -1.83 7.46 -6.55
CA ILE A 106 -3.04 7.56 -5.73
C ILE A 106 -2.59 7.52 -4.27
N GLY A 107 -2.96 8.54 -3.51
CA GLY A 107 -2.56 8.72 -2.11
C GLY A 107 -1.21 9.42 -1.93
N ASP A 108 -1.03 10.02 -0.75
CA ASP A 108 0.02 11.00 -0.46
C ASP A 108 1.41 10.40 -0.15
N LYS A 109 1.62 9.08 -0.27
CA LYS A 109 2.83 8.41 0.26
C LYS A 109 3.63 7.59 -0.75
N ILE A 110 3.29 7.66 -2.02
CA ILE A 110 4.00 6.94 -3.11
C ILE A 110 5.03 7.79 -3.85
N LEU A 111 5.02 9.11 -3.63
CA LEU A 111 5.98 10.07 -4.16
C LEU A 111 6.67 10.82 -3.02
#